data_AF-A0AB73HF64-F1
#
_entry.id   AF-A0AB73HF64-F1
#
_cell.length_a   1.000
_cell.length_b   1.000
_cell.length_c   1.000
_cell.angle_alpha   90.00
_cell.angle_beta   90.00
_cell.angle_gamma   90.00
#
_symmetry.space_group_name_H-M   'P 1'
#
loop_
_entity.id
_entity.type
_entity.pdbx_description
1 polymer ?
#
loop_
_entity_poly.entity_id
_entity_poly.type
_entity_poly.pdbx_seq_one_letter_code
_entity_poly.pdbx_strand_id
1 'polypeptide(L)' 'MNDVTELAAKIINCQKKNDLTDADVAFGAHLSVEKLHRIKENSYKPTDDDLKHINDFMKQQQR' A
#
# COMPACT_ATOMS: atom_id res chain seq x y z
N MET A 1 3.14 -4.88 -17.72
CA MET A 1 3.09 -3.58 -17.02
C MET A 1 3.22 -3.90 -15.53
N ASN A 2 4.20 -3.33 -14.81
CA ASN A 2 4.53 -3.75 -13.44
C ASN A 2 3.40 -3.44 -12.46
N ASP A 3 2.60 -4.44 -12.07
CA ASP A 3 1.49 -4.31 -11.10
C ASP A 3 1.95 -3.68 -9.76
N VAL A 4 3.21 -3.94 -9.39
CA VAL A 4 3.85 -3.41 -8.18
C VAL A 4 4.02 -1.90 -8.23
N THR A 5 4.38 -1.34 -9.39
CA THR A 5 4.57 0.10 -9.57
C THR A 5 3.24 0.84 -9.48
N GLU A 6 2.17 0.27 -10.02
CA GLU A 6 0.83 0.85 -9.90
C GLU A 6 0.34 0.84 -8.45
N LEU A 7 0.56 -0.26 -7.73
CA LEU A 7 0.23 -0.36 -6.31
C LEU A 7 1.00 0.65 -5.47
N ALA A 8 2.32 0.76 -5.68
CA ALA A 8 3.15 1.73 -4.98
C ALA A 8 2.68 3.17 -5.22
N ALA A 9 2.32 3.51 -6.47
CA ALA A 9 1.76 4.82 -6.81
C ALA A 9 0.42 5.07 -6.10
N LYS A 10 -0.49 4.08 -6.06
CA LYS A 10 -1.76 4.19 -5.32
C LYS A 10 -1.53 4.41 -3.83
N ILE A 11 -0.57 3.70 -3.23
CA ILE A 11 -0.21 3.84 -1.80
C ILE A 11 0.26 5.26 -1.54
N ILE A 12 1.23 5.75 -2.31
CA ILE A 12 1.79 7.10 -2.15
C ILE A 12 0.71 8.17 -2.31
N ASN A 13 -0.21 7.99 -3.26
CA ASN A 13 -1.32 8.93 -3.45
C ASN A 13 -2.30 8.92 -2.27
N CYS A 14 -2.62 7.74 -1.72
CA CYS A 14 -3.46 7.62 -0.53
C CYS A 14 -2.79 8.30 0.68
N GLN A 15 -1.49 8.09 0.86
CA GLN A 15 -0.67 8.73 1.89
C GLN A 15 -0.73 10.25 1.79
N LYS A 16 -0.46 10.79 0.60
CA LYS A 16 -0.49 12.25 0.38
C LYS A 16 -1.88 12.87 0.54
N LYS A 17 -2.94 12.17 0.15
CA LYS A 17 -4.31 12.68 0.24
C LYS A 17 -4.83 12.75 1.67
N ASN A 18 -4.44 11.77 2.50
CA ASN A 18 -4.95 11.62 3.87
C ASN A 18 -3.89 11.99 4.93
N ASP A 19 -2.74 12.52 4.52
CA ASP A 19 -1.59 12.83 5.37
C ASP A 19 -1.14 11.62 6.23
N LEU A 20 -1.14 10.42 5.63
CA LEU A 20 -0.80 9.16 6.31
C LEU A 20 0.68 8.82 6.13
N THR A 21 1.29 8.27 7.19
CA THR A 21 2.65 7.75 7.12
C THR A 21 2.69 6.31 6.59
N ASP A 22 3.89 5.80 6.29
CA ASP A 22 4.07 4.39 5.94
C ASP A 22 3.61 3.45 7.05
N ALA A 23 3.78 3.87 8.31
CA ALA A 23 3.31 3.13 9.47
C ALA A 23 1.77 3.08 9.53
N ASP A 24 1.10 4.20 9.26
CA ASP A 24 -0.37 4.25 9.25
C ASP A 24 -0.97 3.36 8.16
N VAL A 25 -0.41 3.41 6.94
CA VAL A 25 -0.87 2.56 5.84
C VAL A 25 -0.58 1.10 6.12
N ALA A 26 0.62 0.78 6.60
CA ALA A 26 0.97 -0.57 6.97
C ALA A 26 0.02 -1.10 8.06
N PHE A 27 -0.21 -0.31 9.11
CA PHE A 27 -1.12 -0.67 10.20
C PHE A 27 -2.55 -0.92 9.70
N GLY A 28 -3.10 0.02 8.92
CA GLY A 28 -4.47 -0.10 8.42
C GLY A 28 -4.66 -1.17 7.35
N ALA A 29 -3.62 -1.45 6.54
CA ALA A 29 -3.61 -2.58 5.62
C ALA A 29 -3.25 -3.91 6.30
N HIS A 30 -3.01 -3.94 7.62
CA HIS A 30 -2.57 -5.14 8.34
C HIS A 30 -1.27 -5.74 7.77
N LEU A 31 -0.38 -4.87 7.29
CA LEU A 31 0.92 -5.18 6.73
C LEU A 31 2.04 -4.65 7.62
N SER A 32 3.24 -5.19 7.46
CA SER A 32 4.43 -4.61 8.07
C SER A 32 4.96 -3.46 7.21
N VAL A 33 5.53 -2.43 7.86
CA VAL A 33 6.18 -1.29 7.18
C VAL A 33 7.25 -1.77 6.20
N GLU A 34 8.03 -2.79 6.58
CA GLU A 34 9.01 -3.41 5.69
C GLU A 34 8.39 -3.98 4.40
N LYS A 35 7.20 -4.60 4.48
CA LYS A 35 6.50 -5.08 3.27
C LYS A 35 6.13 -3.90 2.38
N LEU A 36 5.64 -2.81 2.97
CA LEU A 36 5.30 -1.59 2.23
C LEU A 36 6.54 -1.02 1.51
N HIS A 37 7.69 -0.97 2.19
CA HIS A 37 8.96 -0.56 1.60
C HIS A 37 9.37 -1.48 0.44
N ARG A 38 9.35 -2.80 0.63
CA ARG A 38 9.72 -3.75 -0.43
C ARG A 38 8.81 -3.67 -1.65
N ILE A 39 7.53 -3.37 -1.46
CA ILE A 39 6.57 -3.11 -2.55
C ILE A 39 6.96 -1.82 -3.28
N LYS A 40 7.25 -0.73 -2.55
CA LYS A 40 7.68 0.55 -3.15
C LYS A 40 9.01 0.44 -3.91
N GLU A 41 9.94 -0.35 -3.39
CA GLU A 41 11.24 -0.62 -3.99
C GLU A 41 11.16 -1.63 -5.15
N ASN A 42 9.97 -2.15 -5.46
CA ASN A 42 9.75 -3.18 -6.48
C ASN A 42 10.59 -4.46 -6.20
N SER A 43 11.03 -4.62 -4.95
CA SER A 43 11.88 -5.71 -4.48
C SER A 43 11.07 -6.89 -3.93
N TYR A 44 9.75 -6.72 -3.80
CA TYR A 44 8.82 -7.76 -3.41
C TYR A 44 7.57 -7.72 -4.29
N LYS A 45 7.11 -8.89 -4.68
CA LYS A 45 5.86 -9.06 -5.41
C LYS A 45 4.76 -9.34 -4.38
N PRO A 46 3.85 -8.38 -4.11
CA PRO A 46 2.75 -8.58 -3.18
C PRO A 46 1.88 -9.73 -3.63
N THR A 47 1.40 -10.53 -2.67
CA THR A 47 0.44 -11.60 -2.96
C THR A 47 -0.96 -11.03 -3.16
N ASP A 48 -1.87 -11.81 -3.73
CA ASP A 48 -3.28 -11.42 -3.88
C ASP A 48 -3.93 -11.01 -2.54
N ASP A 49 -3.48 -11.61 -1.43
CA ASP A 49 -3.95 -11.25 -0.09
C ASP A 49 -3.43 -9.86 0.32
N ASP A 50 -2.12 -9.59 0.16
CA ASP A 50 -1.56 -8.26 0.43
C ASP A 50 -2.25 -7.18 -0.42
N LEU A 51 -2.50 -7.48 -1.71
CA LEU A 51 -3.21 -6.58 -2.62
C LEU A 51 -4.63 -6.29 -2.15
N LYS A 52 -5.36 -7.33 -1.72
CA LYS A 52 -6.71 -7.21 -1.19
C LYS A 52 -6.73 -6.31 0.04
N HIS A 53 -5.82 -6.54 0.99
CA HIS A 53 -5.69 -5.76 2.21
C HIS A 53 -5.39 -4.28 1.95
N ILE A 54 -4.42 -3.98 1.07
CA ILE A 54 -4.07 -2.60 0.70
C ILE A 54 -5.23 -1.92 -0.01
N ASN A 55 -5.86 -2.61 -0.96
CA ASN A 55 -6.97 -2.06 -1.73
C ASN A 55 -8.21 -1.81 -0.86
N ASP A 56 -8.48 -2.69 0.10
CA ASP A 56 -9.55 -2.50 1.07
C ASP A 56 -9.29 -1.26 1.94
N PHE A 57 -8.08 -1.14 2.50
CA PHE A 57 -7.67 0.04 3.25
C PHE A 57 -7.80 1.33 2.44
N MET A 58 -7.32 1.36 1.19
CA MET A 58 -7.47 2.52 0.29
C MET A 58 -8.92 2.87 -0.01
N LYS A 59 -9.81 1.88 -0.07
CA LYS A 59 -11.25 2.09 -0.24
C LYS A 59 -11.85 2.73 1.01
N GLN A 60 -11.41 2.33 2.19
CA GLN A 60 -11.86 2.93 3.45
C GLN A 60 -11.43 4.40 3.57
N GLN A 61 -10.22 4.74 3.09
CA GLN A 61 -9.71 6.12 3.10
C GLN A 61 -10.26 7.02 1.96
N GLN A 62 -11.05 6.46 1.04
CA GLN A 62 -11.73 7.22 -0.02
C GLN A 62 -13.22 7.43 0.26
N ARG A 63 -13.70 7.04 1.44
CA ARG A 63 -15.09 7.24 1.86
C ARG A 63 -15.33 8.58 2.54
#